data_AF-A0A8T4P9Z0-F1
#
_entry.id   AF-A0A8T4P9Z0-F1
#
_cell.length_a   1.000
_cell.length_b   1.000
_cell.length_c   1.000
_cell.angle_alpha   90.00
_cell.angle_beta   90.00
_cell.angle_gamma   90.00
#
_symmetry.space_group_name_H-M   'P 1'
#
loop_
_entity.id
_entity.type
_entity.pdbx_description
1 polymer ?
#
loop_
_entity_poly.entity_id
_entity_poly.type
_entity_poly.pdbx_seq_one_letter_code
_entity_poly.pdbx_strand_id
1 'polypeptide(L)'
;MAKKKEESIISKVAHATEQVVEEIGEAVERVVEGAIEGVEKVVESITEETEEKEKPKKKTTKKKKTEKSEEEAIEEPKTKKKELSEAMKAKLKALEGKFKEIEKIDIKEMVTGEKTEPSNTLVPIEDYLKASVHLGTRVITPNMRKYIYKRRADGLAVFNTALLDSTMRESGDFLAQFAPEDIIIVCKREAGWHAVNLFSETLGIRNFTKKYPAGILTNTNLENFFECKLVVICDPWLDKNALADAIRIGIPILSVCDSNNYAFGITRTIAGNNKSAKSLGMIMYLLAKIYIEKRKMDVQLPEIERFIDDWANLVPPK
;
A
#
# COMPACT_ATOMS: atom_id res chain seq x y z
N MET A 1 -51.34 13.08 4.61
CA MET A 1 -51.12 11.64 4.92
C MET A 1 -49.75 11.12 4.49
N ALA A 2 -49.02 11.74 3.55
CA ALA A 2 -47.69 11.28 3.11
C ALA A 2 -46.57 11.43 4.15
N LYS A 3 -46.48 12.58 4.85
CA LYS A 3 -45.42 12.84 5.86
C LYS A 3 -45.39 11.84 7.02
N LYS A 4 -46.56 11.45 7.56
CA LYS A 4 -46.67 10.41 8.61
C LYS A 4 -46.18 9.02 8.14
N LYS A 5 -46.26 8.75 6.83
CA LYS A 5 -45.82 7.47 6.26
C LYS A 5 -44.31 7.43 6.07
N GLU A 6 -43.71 8.57 5.75
CA GLU A 6 -42.25 8.78 5.64
C GLU A 6 -41.57 8.68 7.01
N GLU A 7 -42.11 9.34 8.04
CA GLU A 7 -41.60 9.26 9.42
C GLU A 7 -41.65 7.83 9.98
N SER A 8 -42.69 7.06 9.65
CA SER A 8 -42.81 5.65 10.05
C SER A 8 -41.84 4.72 9.33
N ILE A 9 -41.34 5.07 8.15
CA ILE A 9 -40.36 4.26 7.41
C ILE A 9 -38.96 4.55 7.95
N ILE A 10 -38.65 5.82 8.22
CA ILE A 10 -37.37 6.25 8.79
C ILE A 10 -37.17 5.63 10.19
N SER A 11 -38.21 5.59 11.03
CA SER A 11 -38.11 4.97 12.37
C SER A 11 -37.88 3.45 12.29
N LYS A 12 -38.45 2.78 11.28
CA LYS A 12 -38.27 1.33 11.07
C LYS A 12 -36.88 1.00 10.52
N VAL A 13 -36.35 1.85 9.64
CA VAL A 13 -34.97 1.69 9.12
C VAL A 13 -33.95 1.94 10.23
N ALA A 14 -34.16 2.95 11.09
CA ALA A 14 -33.29 3.24 12.23
C ALA A 14 -33.25 2.07 13.23
N HIS A 15 -34.40 1.51 13.58
CA HIS A 15 -34.48 0.37 14.48
C HIS A 15 -33.85 -0.90 13.87
N ALA A 16 -34.00 -1.11 12.56
CA ALA A 16 -33.35 -2.23 11.86
C ALA A 16 -31.82 -2.06 11.80
N THR A 17 -31.32 -0.83 11.64
CA THR A 17 -29.86 -0.56 11.68
C THR A 17 -29.28 -0.75 13.08
N GLU A 18 -30.03 -0.41 14.13
CA GLU A 18 -29.59 -0.58 15.52
C GLU A 18 -29.47 -2.06 15.88
N GLN A 19 -30.42 -2.89 15.43
CA GLN A 19 -30.37 -4.34 15.59
C GLN A 19 -29.17 -4.98 14.86
N VAL A 20 -28.86 -4.54 13.64
CA VAL A 20 -27.71 -5.05 12.88
C VAL A 20 -26.38 -4.65 13.55
N VAL A 21 -26.31 -3.48 14.19
CA VAL A 21 -25.13 -3.05 14.95
C VAL A 21 -24.95 -3.88 16.21
N GLU A 22 -26.02 -4.21 16.94
CA GLU A 22 -25.97 -5.13 18.07
C GLU A 22 -25.54 -6.55 17.65
N GLU A 23 -26.10 -7.09 16.57
CA GLU A 23 -25.72 -8.42 16.05
C GLU A 23 -24.25 -8.49 15.63
N ILE A 24 -23.71 -7.43 15.01
CA ILE A 24 -22.29 -7.34 14.65
C ILE A 24 -21.43 -7.20 15.91
N GLY A 25 -21.88 -6.45 16.91
CA GLY A 25 -21.21 -6.33 18.21
C GLY A 25 -21.06 -7.67 18.91
N GLU A 26 -22.15 -8.42 19.04
CA GLU A 26 -22.14 -9.76 19.63
C GLU A 26 -21.26 -10.75 18.82
N ALA A 27 -21.26 -10.63 17.50
CA ALA A 27 -20.42 -11.48 16.65
C ALA A 27 -18.92 -11.20 16.83
N VAL A 28 -18.54 -9.93 17.00
CA VAL A 28 -17.15 -9.53 17.29
C VAL A 28 -16.72 -10.01 18.68
N GLU A 29 -17.60 -9.90 19.68
CA GLU A 29 -17.33 -10.35 21.05
C GLU A 29 -17.07 -11.86 21.12
N ARG A 30 -17.90 -12.68 20.44
CA ARG A 30 -17.67 -14.14 20.34
C ARG A 30 -16.35 -14.51 19.65
N VAL A 31 -15.94 -13.75 18.64
CA VAL A 31 -14.66 -14.00 17.93
C VAL A 31 -13.47 -13.64 18.82
N VAL A 32 -13.59 -12.59 19.63
CA VAL A 32 -12.57 -12.16 20.59
C VAL A 32 -12.45 -13.16 21.74
N GLU A 33 -13.57 -13.61 22.32
CA GLU A 33 -13.57 -14.67 23.34
C GLU A 33 -12.93 -15.96 22.82
N GLY A 34 -13.26 -16.39 21.59
CA GLY A 34 -12.65 -17.56 20.99
C GLY A 34 -11.14 -17.41 20.73
N ALA A 35 -10.66 -16.19 20.45
CA ALA A 35 -9.25 -15.91 20.32
C ALA A 35 -8.51 -15.94 21.67
N ILE A 36 -9.14 -15.44 22.74
CA ILE A 36 -8.60 -15.48 24.11
C ILE A 36 -8.51 -16.93 24.60
N GLU A 37 -9.58 -17.71 24.42
CA GLU A 37 -9.62 -19.12 24.81
C GLU A 37 -8.58 -19.96 24.05
N GLY A 38 -8.34 -19.61 22.77
CA GLY A 38 -7.28 -20.22 21.96
C GLY A 38 -5.87 -19.90 22.48
N VAL A 39 -5.65 -18.68 22.97
CA VAL A 39 -4.37 -18.28 23.58
C VAL A 39 -4.18 -18.96 24.94
N GLU A 40 -5.23 -19.09 25.75
CA GLU A 40 -5.18 -19.80 27.03
C GLU A 40 -4.83 -21.28 26.84
N LYS A 41 -5.45 -21.97 25.87
CA LYS A 41 -5.09 -23.36 25.54
C LYS A 41 -3.64 -23.53 25.10
N VAL A 42 -3.09 -22.55 24.37
CA VAL A 42 -1.68 -22.57 23.98
C VAL A 42 -0.79 -22.37 25.21
N VAL A 43 -1.15 -21.49 26.14
CA VAL A 43 -0.41 -21.30 27.40
C VAL A 43 -0.47 -22.56 28.27
N GLU A 44 -1.62 -23.22 28.34
CA GLU A 44 -1.84 -24.42 29.12
C GLU A 44 -1.03 -25.62 28.58
N SER A 45 -0.97 -25.78 27.25
CA SER A 45 -0.15 -26.80 26.59
C SER A 45 1.36 -26.60 26.85
N ILE A 46 1.82 -25.35 26.96
CA ILE A 46 3.21 -25.02 27.28
C ILE A 46 3.51 -25.33 28.76
N THR A 47 2.53 -25.16 29.66
CA THR A 47 2.67 -25.52 31.07
C THR A 47 2.67 -27.03 31.30
N GLU A 48 1.89 -27.81 30.56
CA GLU A 48 1.89 -29.27 30.65
C GLU A 48 3.21 -29.89 30.15
N GLU A 49 3.76 -29.37 29.03
CA GLU A 49 5.08 -29.80 28.53
C GLU A 49 6.24 -29.50 29.50
N THR A 50 6.04 -28.58 30.45
CA THR A 50 7.03 -28.27 31.49
C THR A 50 6.94 -29.17 32.71
N GLU A 51 5.75 -29.72 33.04
CA GLU A 51 5.59 -30.66 34.16
C GLU A 51 6.04 -32.09 33.82
N GLU A 52 5.91 -32.52 32.56
CA GLU A 52 6.34 -33.87 32.14
C GLU A 52 7.87 -34.08 32.21
N LYS A 53 8.66 -32.99 32.23
CA LYS A 53 10.13 -33.06 32.29
C LYS A 53 10.70 -33.17 33.71
N GLU A 54 9.87 -33.24 34.75
CA GLU A 54 10.29 -33.15 36.17
C GLU A 54 10.03 -34.42 37.04
N LYS A 55 10.29 -35.65 36.55
CA LYS A 55 10.38 -36.85 37.42
C LYS A 55 11.78 -37.51 37.43
N PRO A 56 12.35 -37.86 38.61
CA PRO A 56 13.78 -38.21 38.76
C PRO A 56 14.08 -39.71 38.57
N LYS A 57 15.17 -40.05 37.85
CA LYS A 57 15.73 -41.42 37.78
C LYS A 57 16.82 -41.65 38.85
N LYS A 58 16.66 -42.68 39.70
CA LYS A 58 17.68 -43.20 40.63
C LYS A 58 18.72 -44.09 39.91
N LYS A 59 19.99 -43.93 40.31
CA LYS A 59 21.24 -44.56 39.82
C LYS A 59 21.33 -46.08 40.06
N THR A 60 22.04 -46.80 39.17
CA THR A 60 23.21 -47.64 39.55
C THR A 60 24.11 -48.00 38.35
N THR A 61 25.41 -47.94 38.62
CA THR A 61 26.63 -48.05 37.78
C THR A 61 27.04 -49.45 37.30
N LYS A 62 27.67 -49.57 36.11
CA LYS A 62 29.13 -49.90 35.93
C LYS A 62 29.55 -50.11 34.44
N LYS A 63 30.65 -49.40 34.06
CA LYS A 63 31.74 -49.72 33.10
C LYS A 63 31.41 -50.22 31.67
N LYS A 64 31.75 -49.45 30.63
CA LYS A 64 32.97 -49.54 29.77
C LYS A 64 32.87 -48.55 28.58
N LYS A 65 34.01 -47.91 28.24
CA LYS A 65 34.42 -47.17 27.01
C LYS A 65 33.38 -46.76 25.94
N THR A 66 33.65 -45.56 25.41
CA THR A 66 33.23 -44.87 24.16
C THR A 66 32.11 -43.82 24.30
N GLU A 67 32.41 -42.63 23.74
CA GLU A 67 31.59 -41.41 23.49
C GLU A 67 31.38 -40.33 24.57
N LYS A 68 31.63 -39.09 24.10
CA LYS A 68 31.08 -37.74 24.44
C LYS A 68 31.33 -37.07 25.82
N SER A 69 32.03 -35.92 25.71
CA SER A 69 31.79 -34.54 26.20
C SER A 69 31.38 -34.20 27.64
N GLU A 70 31.77 -32.96 28.01
CA GLU A 70 31.49 -32.14 29.21
C GLU A 70 32.51 -32.34 30.34
N GLU A 71 33.11 -31.30 30.93
CA GLU A 71 32.51 -30.05 31.44
C GLU A 71 33.63 -29.04 31.76
N GLU A 72 33.46 -27.74 31.46
CA GLU A 72 33.89 -26.66 32.37
C GLU A 72 33.29 -25.29 32.00
N ALA A 73 32.59 -24.74 33.00
CA ALA A 73 32.38 -23.32 33.36
C ALA A 73 31.50 -22.40 32.50
N ILE A 74 30.42 -21.86 33.11
CA ILE A 74 30.27 -20.45 33.57
C ILE A 74 28.84 -20.25 34.16
N GLU A 75 28.75 -19.47 35.24
CA GLU A 75 27.56 -19.10 36.02
C GLU A 75 26.43 -18.37 35.23
N GLU A 76 25.23 -18.37 35.83
CA GLU A 76 24.02 -17.56 35.58
C GLU A 76 22.97 -18.04 34.53
N PRO A 77 21.83 -18.64 34.99
CA PRO A 77 20.56 -18.44 34.26
C PRO A 77 19.30 -18.38 35.15
N LYS A 78 19.36 -17.85 36.39
CA LYS A 78 18.17 -17.77 37.28
C LYS A 78 17.42 -16.42 37.25
N THR A 79 17.98 -15.36 36.67
CA THR A 79 17.38 -14.01 36.61
C THR A 79 16.65 -13.70 35.29
N LYS A 80 17.12 -14.22 34.14
CA LYS A 80 16.55 -13.91 32.81
C LYS A 80 15.16 -14.51 32.50
N LYS A 81 14.70 -15.52 33.23
CA LYS A 81 13.41 -16.20 32.97
C LYS A 81 12.20 -15.53 33.63
N LYS A 82 12.41 -14.77 34.71
CA LYS A 82 11.35 -14.00 35.39
C LYS A 82 11.08 -12.68 34.67
N GLU A 83 12.14 -12.05 34.15
CA GLU A 83 12.06 -10.82 33.36
C GLU A 83 11.30 -11.01 32.04
N LEU A 84 11.41 -12.18 31.38
CA LEU A 84 10.74 -12.45 30.11
C LEU A 84 9.20 -12.61 30.26
N SER A 85 8.73 -13.18 31.38
CA SER A 85 7.30 -13.38 31.65
C SER A 85 6.62 -12.09 32.14
N GLU A 86 7.34 -11.27 32.92
CA GLU A 86 6.89 -9.91 33.25
C GLU A 86 6.87 -9.00 32.01
N ALA A 87 7.85 -9.12 31.11
CA ALA A 87 7.88 -8.37 29.84
C ALA A 87 6.74 -8.77 28.89
N MET A 88 6.34 -10.04 28.84
CA MET A 88 5.17 -10.48 28.05
C MET A 88 3.85 -10.01 28.66
N LYS A 89 3.70 -10.03 29.99
CA LYS A 89 2.52 -9.47 30.68
C LYS A 89 2.43 -7.95 30.50
N ALA A 90 3.55 -7.24 30.51
CA ALA A 90 3.59 -5.81 30.22
C ALA A 90 3.21 -5.51 28.76
N LYS A 91 3.64 -6.35 27.80
CA LYS A 91 3.22 -6.24 26.39
C LYS A 91 1.74 -6.54 26.18
N LEU A 92 1.17 -7.51 26.90
CA LEU A 92 -0.27 -7.82 26.87
C LEU A 92 -1.09 -6.61 27.36
N LYS A 93 -0.69 -6.04 28.51
CA LYS A 93 -1.36 -4.87 29.11
C LYS A 93 -1.21 -3.60 28.25
N ALA A 94 -0.09 -3.46 27.55
CA ALA A 94 0.11 -2.39 26.56
C ALA A 94 -0.72 -2.60 25.29
N LEU A 95 -0.97 -3.85 24.89
CA LEU A 95 -1.89 -4.17 23.79
C LEU A 95 -3.34 -3.88 24.20
N GLU A 96 -3.77 -4.29 25.39
CA GLU A 96 -5.10 -3.99 25.95
C GLU A 96 -5.37 -2.49 26.05
N GLY A 97 -4.35 -1.69 26.44
CA GLY A 97 -4.45 -0.23 26.44
C GLY A 97 -4.66 0.36 25.04
N LYS A 98 -3.98 -0.18 24.02
CA LYS A 98 -4.16 0.21 22.61
C LYS A 98 -5.50 -0.24 22.05
N PHE A 99 -6.02 -1.39 22.48
CA PHE A 99 -7.37 -1.86 22.10
C PHE A 99 -8.48 -0.96 22.67
N LYS A 100 -8.33 -0.47 23.92
CA LYS A 100 -9.25 0.51 24.50
C LYS A 100 -9.17 1.90 23.86
N GLU A 101 -8.04 2.24 23.23
CA GLU A 101 -7.91 3.43 22.38
C GLU A 101 -8.64 3.24 21.04
N ILE A 102 -8.66 2.03 20.48
CA ILE A 102 -9.36 1.70 19.23
C ILE A 102 -10.88 1.68 19.42
N GLU A 103 -11.38 1.23 20.59
CA GLU A 103 -12.82 1.27 20.94
C GLU A 103 -13.37 2.70 21.09
N LYS A 104 -12.52 3.68 21.39
CA LYS A 104 -12.91 5.10 21.51
C LYS A 104 -12.93 5.83 20.17
N ILE A 105 -12.52 5.20 19.08
CA ILE A 105 -12.69 5.76 17.74
C ILE A 105 -14.13 5.45 17.32
N ASP A 106 -15.00 6.45 17.50
CA ASP A 106 -16.43 6.40 17.25
C ASP A 106 -16.78 5.78 15.88
N ILE A 107 -17.23 4.53 15.89
CA ILE A 107 -17.81 3.82 14.73
C ILE A 107 -19.09 4.53 14.22
N LYS A 108 -19.61 5.50 15.00
CA LYS A 108 -20.70 6.38 14.59
C LYS A 108 -20.32 7.40 13.51
N GLU A 109 -19.04 7.74 13.32
CA GLU A 109 -18.62 8.67 12.26
C GLU A 109 -18.44 7.99 10.88
N MET A 110 -18.38 6.65 10.80
CA MET A 110 -18.20 5.94 9.53
C MET A 110 -19.50 5.47 8.84
N VAL A 111 -20.65 5.53 9.53
CA VAL A 111 -21.90 4.87 9.05
C VAL A 111 -23.07 5.82 8.81
N THR A 112 -22.97 7.10 9.17
CA THR A 112 -23.91 8.08 8.64
C THR A 112 -23.56 8.39 7.20
N GLY A 113 -24.42 7.96 6.28
CA GLY A 113 -24.43 8.34 4.87
C GLY A 113 -24.66 9.84 4.69
N GLU A 114 -23.68 10.64 5.11
CA GLU A 114 -23.49 11.96 4.59
C GLU A 114 -23.15 11.80 3.11
N LYS A 115 -23.95 12.44 2.28
CA LYS A 115 -23.49 12.86 0.96
C LYS A 115 -22.19 13.60 1.24
N THR A 116 -21.05 12.95 0.97
CA THR A 116 -19.75 13.56 1.12
C THR A 116 -19.78 14.85 0.32
N GLU A 117 -19.78 15.96 1.04
CA GLU A 117 -19.27 17.26 0.59
C GLU A 117 -18.09 17.00 -0.36
N PRO A 118 -17.97 17.74 -1.48
CA PRO A 118 -17.00 17.43 -2.51
C PRO A 118 -15.62 17.31 -1.86
N SER A 119 -15.13 16.07 -1.77
CA SER A 119 -13.83 15.78 -1.22
C SER A 119 -12.83 16.67 -1.93
N ASN A 120 -11.92 17.32 -1.19
CA ASN A 120 -10.86 18.19 -1.73
C ASN A 120 -9.85 17.37 -2.55
N THR A 121 -10.31 16.84 -3.67
CA THR A 121 -9.57 16.00 -4.62
C THR A 121 -8.85 16.94 -5.60
N LEU A 122 -7.68 16.57 -6.08
CA LEU A 122 -6.88 17.37 -7.03
C LEU A 122 -7.67 17.73 -8.30
N VAL A 123 -8.57 16.84 -8.70
CA VAL A 123 -9.45 16.97 -9.86
C VAL A 123 -10.83 16.43 -9.49
N PRO A 124 -11.92 16.95 -10.09
CA PRO A 124 -13.23 16.33 -9.99
C PRO A 124 -13.20 14.81 -10.21
N ILE A 125 -14.01 14.10 -9.43
CA ILE A 125 -14.12 12.63 -9.48
C ILE A 125 -14.47 12.15 -10.90
N GLU A 126 -15.28 12.92 -11.61
CA GLU A 126 -15.68 12.66 -12.99
C GLU A 126 -14.49 12.52 -13.94
N ASP A 127 -13.44 13.31 -13.77
CA ASP A 127 -12.28 13.28 -14.67
C ASP A 127 -11.39 12.07 -14.40
N TYR A 128 -11.26 11.64 -13.14
CA TYR A 128 -10.63 10.34 -12.81
C TYR A 128 -11.39 9.15 -13.40
N LEU A 129 -12.72 9.25 -13.47
CA LEU A 129 -13.59 8.25 -14.10
C LEU A 129 -13.43 8.27 -15.63
N LYS A 130 -13.44 9.45 -16.28
CA LYS A 130 -13.20 9.63 -17.72
C LYS A 130 -11.85 9.05 -18.15
N ALA A 131 -10.79 9.37 -17.41
CA ALA A 131 -9.45 8.86 -17.65
C ALA A 131 -9.28 7.36 -17.33
N SER A 132 -10.30 6.72 -16.73
CA SER A 132 -10.28 5.29 -16.38
C SER A 132 -9.14 4.90 -15.43
N VAL A 133 -8.71 5.83 -14.57
CA VAL A 133 -7.60 5.61 -13.61
C VAL A 133 -7.99 4.62 -12.52
N HIS A 134 -9.28 4.60 -12.16
CA HIS A 134 -9.86 3.74 -11.15
C HIS A 134 -9.97 2.26 -11.55
N LEU A 135 -9.76 1.91 -12.83
CA LEU A 135 -9.89 0.55 -13.32
C LEU A 135 -8.58 -0.23 -13.15
N GLY A 136 -8.62 -1.29 -12.36
CA GLY A 136 -7.53 -2.26 -12.29
C GLY A 136 -7.79 -3.51 -13.13
N THR A 137 -7.02 -4.56 -12.86
CA THR A 137 -7.19 -5.87 -13.52
C THR A 137 -7.90 -6.90 -12.66
N ARG A 138 -8.11 -8.10 -13.21
CA ARG A 138 -8.70 -9.24 -12.49
C ARG A 138 -7.81 -9.77 -11.36
N VAL A 139 -6.49 -9.61 -11.52
CA VAL A 139 -5.51 -10.07 -10.53
C VAL A 139 -5.25 -8.95 -9.53
N ILE A 140 -5.26 -9.31 -8.25
CA ILE A 140 -4.98 -8.41 -7.13
C ILE A 140 -3.80 -8.97 -6.36
N THR A 141 -2.69 -8.25 -6.32
CA THR A 141 -1.53 -8.60 -5.51
C THR A 141 -1.74 -8.18 -4.05
N PRO A 142 -1.06 -8.85 -3.08
CA PRO A 142 -1.17 -8.50 -1.67
C PRO A 142 -0.80 -7.03 -1.37
N ASN A 143 0.25 -6.50 -2.01
CA ASN A 143 0.71 -5.11 -1.80
C ASN A 143 -0.32 -4.07 -2.25
N MET A 144 -1.06 -4.36 -3.32
CA MET A 144 -2.00 -3.42 -3.93
C MET A 144 -3.41 -3.53 -3.36
N ARG A 145 -3.71 -4.57 -2.57
CA ARG A 145 -5.03 -4.80 -1.95
C ARG A 145 -5.54 -3.59 -1.17
N LYS A 146 -4.66 -2.86 -0.48
CA LYS A 146 -5.02 -1.68 0.33
C LYS A 146 -5.58 -0.50 -0.49
N TYR A 147 -5.29 -0.42 -1.78
CA TYR A 147 -5.77 0.66 -2.65
C TYR A 147 -7.09 0.30 -3.35
N ILE A 148 -7.54 -0.94 -3.23
CA ILE A 148 -8.70 -1.46 -3.95
C ILE A 148 -9.93 -1.33 -3.07
N TYR A 149 -10.99 -0.74 -3.64
CA TYR A 149 -12.27 -0.58 -2.99
C TYR A 149 -13.12 -1.84 -3.11
N LYS A 150 -13.36 -2.30 -4.34
CA LYS A 150 -14.20 -3.48 -4.62
C LYS A 150 -13.82 -4.16 -5.93
N ARG A 151 -14.38 -5.34 -6.17
CA ARG A 151 -14.39 -5.98 -7.49
C ARG A 151 -15.70 -5.63 -8.21
N ARG A 152 -15.62 -5.31 -9.49
CA ARG A 152 -16.78 -5.15 -10.39
C ARG A 152 -17.36 -6.53 -10.75
N ALA A 153 -18.60 -6.57 -11.25
CA ALA A 153 -19.22 -7.78 -11.78
C ALA A 153 -18.37 -8.49 -12.85
N ASP A 154 -17.65 -7.73 -13.68
CA ASP A 154 -16.74 -8.27 -14.72
C ASP A 154 -15.44 -8.90 -14.16
N GLY A 155 -15.26 -8.86 -12.85
CA GLY A 155 -14.07 -9.34 -12.14
C GLY A 155 -12.90 -8.34 -12.09
N LEU A 156 -13.02 -7.17 -12.71
CA LEU A 156 -12.01 -6.10 -12.62
C LEU A 156 -11.96 -5.48 -11.23
N ALA A 157 -10.77 -5.20 -10.73
CA ALA A 157 -10.57 -4.44 -9.50
C ALA A 157 -10.94 -2.96 -9.72
N VAL A 158 -11.54 -2.33 -8.72
CA VAL A 158 -11.84 -0.89 -8.71
C VAL A 158 -11.03 -0.24 -7.59
N PHE A 159 -10.18 0.71 -7.94
CA PHE A 159 -9.40 1.49 -6.98
C PHE A 159 -10.28 2.49 -6.22
N ASN A 160 -9.91 2.76 -4.97
CA ASN A 160 -10.49 3.85 -4.21
C ASN A 160 -9.93 5.20 -4.71
N THR A 161 -10.81 6.08 -5.18
CA THR A 161 -10.44 7.40 -5.72
C THR A 161 -9.84 8.34 -4.67
N ALA A 162 -10.27 8.25 -3.41
CA ALA A 162 -9.71 9.07 -2.34
C ALA A 162 -8.26 8.67 -2.03
N LEU A 163 -7.99 7.36 -1.97
CA LEU A 163 -6.62 6.84 -1.78
C LEU A 163 -5.75 7.10 -3.00
N LEU A 164 -6.32 7.06 -4.20
CA LEU A 164 -5.62 7.44 -5.42
C LEU A 164 -5.13 8.89 -5.35
N ASP A 165 -6.01 9.82 -4.96
CA ASP A 165 -5.65 11.23 -4.79
C ASP A 165 -4.55 11.44 -3.75
N SER A 166 -4.65 10.77 -2.59
CA SER A 166 -3.63 10.85 -1.55
C SER A 166 -2.28 10.33 -2.04
N THR A 167 -2.26 9.18 -2.74
CA THR A 167 -1.01 8.65 -3.32
C THR A 167 -0.43 9.57 -4.38
N MET A 168 -1.27 10.28 -5.15
CA MET A 168 -0.82 11.24 -6.14
C MET A 168 -0.16 12.46 -5.50
N ARG A 169 -0.77 13.01 -4.44
CA ARG A 169 -0.21 14.14 -3.67
C ARG A 169 1.14 13.78 -3.05
N GLU A 170 1.21 12.65 -2.35
CA GLU A 170 2.46 12.15 -1.76
C GLU A 170 3.55 11.94 -2.82
N SER A 171 3.16 11.44 -3.99
CA SER A 171 4.10 11.19 -5.09
C SER A 171 4.61 12.47 -5.73
N GLY A 172 3.74 13.47 -5.90
CA GLY A 172 4.14 14.80 -6.37
C GLY A 172 5.04 15.52 -5.36
N ASP A 173 4.74 15.42 -4.06
CA ASP A 173 5.58 15.95 -2.99
C ASP A 173 6.96 15.27 -2.95
N PHE A 174 7.00 13.95 -3.19
CA PHE A 174 8.23 13.20 -3.28
C PHE A 174 9.05 13.60 -4.53
N LEU A 175 8.38 13.73 -5.68
CA LEU A 175 9.01 14.13 -6.94
C LEU A 175 9.63 15.54 -6.82
N ALA A 176 8.95 16.48 -6.16
CA ALA A 176 9.38 17.86 -5.98
C ALA A 176 10.71 18.02 -5.22
N GLN A 177 11.16 17.00 -4.49
CA GLN A 177 12.44 17.02 -3.77
C GLN A 177 13.66 16.95 -4.71
N PHE A 178 13.47 16.46 -5.94
CA PHE A 178 14.56 16.18 -6.88
C PHE A 178 14.61 17.20 -8.03
N ALA A 179 15.81 17.52 -8.50
CA ALA A 179 16.02 18.43 -9.63
C ALA A 179 15.65 17.74 -10.96
N PRO A 180 15.12 18.46 -11.97
CA PRO A 180 14.71 17.87 -13.24
C PRO A 180 15.83 17.05 -13.93
N GLU A 181 17.07 17.50 -13.80
CA GLU A 181 18.24 16.92 -14.45
C GLU A 181 18.62 15.57 -13.86
N ASP A 182 18.31 15.37 -12.57
CA ASP A 182 18.62 14.20 -11.75
C ASP A 182 17.53 13.11 -11.82
N ILE A 183 16.42 13.37 -12.51
CA ILE A 183 15.28 12.46 -12.63
C ILE A 183 15.35 11.75 -13.98
N ILE A 184 15.05 10.45 -13.98
CA ILE A 184 14.76 9.71 -15.22
C ILE A 184 13.35 9.13 -15.18
N ILE A 185 12.70 9.10 -16.34
CA ILE A 185 11.41 8.46 -16.52
C ILE A 185 11.55 7.31 -17.50
N VAL A 186 11.10 6.13 -17.12
CA VAL A 186 11.14 4.93 -17.95
C VAL A 186 9.71 4.44 -18.19
N CYS A 187 9.38 4.25 -19.47
CA CYS A 187 8.05 3.81 -19.88
C CYS A 187 8.13 3.00 -21.17
N LYS A 188 8.37 1.70 -21.08
CA LYS A 188 8.40 0.84 -22.28
C LYS A 188 7.04 0.70 -22.99
N ARG A 189 5.93 0.95 -22.30
CA ARG A 189 4.58 0.73 -22.82
C ARG A 189 4.19 1.83 -23.83
N GLU A 190 3.74 1.41 -25.00
CA GLU A 190 3.35 2.29 -26.12
C GLU A 190 2.29 3.33 -25.72
N ALA A 191 1.30 2.90 -24.93
CA ALA A 191 0.22 3.76 -24.44
C ALA A 191 0.71 4.99 -23.64
N GLY A 192 1.90 4.91 -23.04
CA GLY A 192 2.46 6.00 -22.25
C GLY A 192 3.45 6.89 -22.99
N TRP A 193 3.83 6.56 -24.23
CA TRP A 193 4.91 7.26 -24.94
C TRP A 193 4.59 8.73 -25.14
N HIS A 194 3.38 9.04 -25.59
CA HIS A 194 2.93 10.42 -25.83
C HIS A 194 2.96 11.26 -24.55
N ALA A 195 2.30 10.77 -23.50
CA ALA A 195 2.24 11.45 -22.20
C ALA A 195 3.62 11.67 -21.57
N VAL A 196 4.51 10.67 -21.64
CA VAL A 196 5.86 10.76 -21.06
C VAL A 196 6.77 11.70 -21.86
N ASN A 197 6.66 11.69 -23.19
CA ASN A 197 7.40 12.65 -24.02
C ASN A 197 6.96 14.08 -23.73
N LEU A 198 5.66 14.33 -23.65
CA LEU A 198 5.14 15.67 -23.33
C LEU A 198 5.53 16.12 -21.91
N PHE A 199 5.48 15.22 -20.94
CA PHE A 199 5.95 15.46 -19.57
C PHE A 199 7.44 15.84 -19.53
N SER A 200 8.25 15.11 -20.28
CA SER A 200 9.69 15.33 -20.44
C SER A 200 10.00 16.66 -21.12
N GLU A 201 9.31 17.01 -22.21
CA GLU A 201 9.43 18.30 -22.89
C GLU A 201 9.03 19.48 -21.99
N THR A 202 7.99 19.30 -21.18
CA THR A 202 7.49 20.35 -20.28
C THR A 202 8.47 20.60 -19.14
N LEU A 203 8.98 19.56 -18.49
CA LEU A 203 9.80 19.69 -17.29
C LEU A 203 11.32 19.67 -17.53
N GLY A 204 11.75 19.32 -18.75
CA GLY A 204 13.17 19.12 -19.07
C GLY A 204 13.76 17.83 -18.48
N ILE A 205 12.92 16.86 -18.10
CA ILE A 205 13.35 15.60 -17.48
C ILE A 205 13.74 14.59 -18.56
N ARG A 206 14.82 13.82 -18.36
CA ARG A 206 15.20 12.76 -19.30
C ARG A 206 14.22 11.58 -19.28
N ASN A 207 13.87 11.08 -20.47
CA ASN A 207 12.94 9.97 -20.63
C ASN A 207 13.50 8.81 -21.47
N PHE A 208 12.97 7.61 -21.23
CA PHE A 208 13.20 6.41 -22.01
C PHE A 208 11.85 5.73 -22.32
N THR A 209 11.27 6.04 -23.48
CA THR A 209 9.96 5.52 -23.91
C THR A 209 10.06 4.18 -24.66
N LYS A 210 10.96 4.03 -25.62
CA LYS A 210 10.98 2.79 -26.44
C LYS A 210 11.72 1.65 -25.77
N LYS A 211 12.97 1.90 -25.41
CA LYS A 211 13.88 0.90 -24.86
C LYS A 211 14.78 1.57 -23.83
N TYR A 212 14.80 0.98 -22.64
CA TYR A 212 15.79 1.29 -21.63
C TYR A 212 17.12 0.62 -22.00
N PRO A 213 18.19 1.39 -22.26
CA PRO A 213 19.51 0.83 -22.52
C PRO A 213 20.02 0.11 -21.27
N ALA A 214 20.47 -1.13 -21.41
CA ALA A 214 20.98 -1.89 -20.27
C ALA A 214 22.31 -1.29 -19.79
N GLY A 215 22.44 -1.14 -18.47
CA GLY A 215 23.68 -0.65 -17.87
C GLY A 215 23.85 0.87 -17.88
N ILE A 216 22.84 1.64 -18.31
CA ILE A 216 22.92 3.10 -18.34
C ILE A 216 23.15 3.73 -16.97
N LEU A 217 22.67 3.08 -15.90
CA LEU A 217 22.89 3.52 -14.52
C LEU A 217 24.08 2.83 -13.84
N THR A 218 24.56 1.69 -14.34
CA THR A 218 25.56 0.87 -13.63
C THR A 218 26.94 0.85 -14.29
N ASN A 219 27.03 1.05 -15.61
CA ASN A 219 28.27 0.90 -16.36
C ASN A 219 28.83 2.28 -16.75
N THR A 220 29.85 2.73 -16.00
CA THR A 220 30.54 4.01 -16.20
C THR A 220 31.31 4.11 -17.52
N ASN A 221 31.56 2.99 -18.21
CA ASN A 221 32.28 2.98 -19.48
C ASN A 221 31.37 3.25 -20.69
N LEU A 222 30.05 3.34 -20.51
CA LEU A 222 29.13 3.72 -21.58
C LEU A 222 29.20 5.23 -21.82
N GLU A 223 29.24 5.65 -23.08
CA GLU A 223 29.22 7.08 -23.45
C GLU A 223 27.95 7.80 -22.98
N ASN A 224 26.86 7.04 -22.89
CA ASN A 224 25.55 7.46 -22.46
C ASN A 224 25.24 7.11 -21.00
N PHE A 225 26.26 6.79 -20.19
CA PHE A 225 26.14 6.61 -18.75
C PHE A 225 25.54 7.86 -18.08
N PHE A 226 24.64 7.65 -17.11
CA PHE A 226 23.97 8.77 -16.45
C PHE A 226 23.75 8.59 -14.94
N GLU A 227 24.20 9.62 -14.21
CA GLU A 227 24.03 9.95 -12.78
C GLU A 227 22.61 10.37 -12.37
N CYS A 228 21.70 9.47 -11.96
CA CYS A 228 20.36 9.90 -11.49
C CYS A 228 20.13 9.71 -9.98
N LYS A 229 19.30 10.57 -9.39
CA LYS A 229 18.87 10.48 -7.97
C LYS A 229 17.46 9.94 -7.79
N LEU A 230 16.65 9.90 -8.84
CA LEU A 230 15.29 9.34 -8.81
C LEU A 230 14.97 8.64 -10.14
N VAL A 231 14.42 7.43 -10.03
CA VAL A 231 13.88 6.70 -11.18
C VAL A 231 12.35 6.66 -11.09
N VAL A 232 11.67 7.20 -12.10
CA VAL A 232 10.22 7.13 -12.25
C VAL A 232 9.89 6.02 -13.26
N ILE A 233 9.09 5.04 -12.86
CA ILE A 233 8.75 3.85 -13.66
C ILE A 233 7.25 3.78 -13.92
N CYS A 234 6.84 3.71 -15.18
CA CYS A 234 5.43 3.63 -15.55
C CYS A 234 4.81 2.24 -15.35
N ASP A 235 5.56 1.16 -15.57
CA ASP A 235 5.11 -0.18 -15.20
C ASP A 235 6.29 -1.02 -14.68
N PRO A 236 6.29 -1.39 -13.38
CA PRO A 236 7.42 -2.12 -12.80
C PRO A 236 7.59 -3.52 -13.40
N TRP A 237 6.57 -4.09 -14.04
CA TRP A 237 6.67 -5.41 -14.68
C TRP A 237 7.35 -5.35 -16.06
N LEU A 238 6.97 -4.37 -16.89
CA LEU A 238 7.56 -4.19 -18.22
C LEU A 238 8.97 -3.58 -18.14
N ASP A 239 9.17 -2.63 -17.23
CA ASP A 239 10.41 -1.87 -17.03
C ASP A 239 11.31 -2.50 -15.96
N LYS A 240 11.25 -3.84 -15.83
CA LYS A 240 12.01 -4.61 -14.83
C LYS A 240 13.53 -4.36 -14.86
N ASN A 241 14.09 -3.99 -16.01
CA ASN A 241 15.52 -3.71 -16.14
C ASN A 241 15.89 -2.41 -15.43
N ALA A 242 15.09 -1.36 -15.62
CA ALA A 242 15.28 -0.09 -14.91
C ALA A 242 15.04 -0.25 -13.41
N LEU A 243 14.01 -1.02 -13.03
CA LEU A 243 13.74 -1.36 -11.64
C LEU A 243 14.94 -2.10 -10.99
N ALA A 244 15.48 -3.11 -11.68
CA ALA A 244 16.60 -3.89 -11.17
C ALA A 244 17.88 -3.06 -11.04
N ASP A 245 18.18 -2.19 -12.02
CA ASP A 245 19.36 -1.33 -11.96
C ASP A 245 19.24 -0.30 -10.81
N ALA A 246 18.07 0.34 -10.67
CA ALA A 246 17.83 1.29 -9.59
C ALA A 246 17.95 0.63 -8.20
N ILE A 247 17.41 -0.58 -8.03
CA ILE A 247 17.56 -1.35 -6.78
C ILE A 247 19.01 -1.70 -6.50
N ARG A 248 19.79 -2.11 -7.52
CA ARG A 248 21.21 -2.47 -7.34
C ARG A 248 22.06 -1.29 -6.88
N ILE A 249 21.77 -0.09 -7.38
CA ILE A 249 22.53 1.13 -7.04
C ILE A 249 22.01 1.74 -5.74
N GLY A 250 20.75 1.47 -5.37
CA GLY A 250 20.11 2.05 -4.19
C GLY A 250 19.49 3.42 -4.44
N ILE A 251 19.09 3.70 -5.69
CA ILE A 251 18.40 4.93 -6.07
C ILE A 251 16.92 4.78 -5.72
N PRO A 252 16.26 5.80 -5.13
CA PRO A 252 14.84 5.73 -4.86
C PRO A 252 14.01 5.60 -6.14
N ILE A 253 12.87 4.92 -6.01
CA ILE A 253 12.02 4.54 -7.15
C ILE A 253 10.60 5.01 -6.88
N LEU A 254 10.07 5.81 -7.80
CA LEU A 254 8.66 6.18 -7.87
C LEU A 254 8.02 5.37 -9.00
N SER A 255 6.92 4.66 -8.75
CA SER A 255 6.33 3.84 -9.81
C SER A 255 4.81 3.80 -9.81
N VAL A 256 4.24 3.83 -11.02
CA VAL A 256 2.81 3.62 -11.25
C VAL A 256 2.51 2.12 -11.24
N CYS A 257 1.71 1.70 -10.27
CA CYS A 257 1.34 0.31 -10.05
C CYS A 257 -0.16 0.11 -10.21
N ASP A 258 -0.51 -0.86 -11.06
CA ASP A 258 -1.85 -1.40 -11.17
C ASP A 258 -2.03 -2.59 -10.20
N SER A 259 -3.24 -3.13 -10.10
CA SER A 259 -3.64 -4.16 -9.14
C SER A 259 -2.83 -5.46 -9.25
N ASN A 260 -2.25 -5.74 -10.42
CA ASN A 260 -1.44 -6.92 -10.68
C ASN A 260 0.06 -6.71 -10.45
N ASN A 261 0.50 -5.47 -10.19
CA ASN A 261 1.92 -5.18 -10.01
C ASN A 261 2.39 -5.56 -8.60
N TYR A 262 3.67 -5.93 -8.50
CA TYR A 262 4.36 -6.12 -7.24
C TYR A 262 5.19 -4.87 -6.94
N ALA A 263 5.06 -4.33 -5.73
CA ALA A 263 5.73 -3.10 -5.32
C ALA A 263 7.09 -3.34 -4.62
N PHE A 264 7.79 -4.44 -4.94
CA PHE A 264 9.06 -4.77 -4.30
C PHE A 264 10.18 -3.82 -4.74
N GLY A 265 10.90 -3.26 -3.78
CA GLY A 265 11.99 -2.32 -4.04
C GLY A 265 11.53 -0.92 -4.49
N ILE A 266 10.22 -0.67 -4.55
CA ILE A 266 9.65 0.63 -4.92
C ILE A 266 9.55 1.50 -3.66
N THR A 267 10.12 2.70 -3.69
CA THR A 267 10.11 3.63 -2.56
C THR A 267 8.75 4.27 -2.36
N ARG A 268 8.11 4.72 -3.45
CA ARG A 268 6.76 5.30 -3.44
C ARG A 268 5.94 4.74 -4.60
N THR A 269 4.72 4.34 -4.30
CA THR A 269 3.81 3.77 -5.29
C THR A 269 2.69 4.73 -5.61
N ILE A 270 2.51 5.04 -6.89
CA ILE A 270 1.31 5.68 -7.42
C ILE A 270 0.34 4.56 -7.77
N ALA A 271 -0.74 4.42 -7.01
CA ALA A 271 -1.79 3.48 -7.38
C ALA A 271 -2.48 3.99 -8.65
N GLY A 272 -2.85 3.13 -9.58
CA GLY A 272 -3.64 3.53 -10.74
C GLY A 272 -3.45 2.64 -11.94
N ASN A 273 -4.32 2.81 -12.93
CA ASN A 273 -4.23 2.06 -14.18
C ASN A 273 -3.01 2.48 -15.00
N ASN A 274 -2.02 1.59 -15.15
CA ASN A 274 -0.85 1.84 -15.98
C ASN A 274 -0.96 1.30 -17.40
N LYS A 275 -2.09 0.71 -17.80
CA LYS A 275 -2.28 0.08 -19.12
C LYS A 275 -2.94 1.00 -20.15
N SER A 276 -3.87 1.83 -19.69
CA SER A 276 -4.59 2.78 -20.55
C SER A 276 -3.76 4.02 -20.83
N ALA A 277 -3.74 4.47 -22.09
CA ALA A 277 -3.11 5.73 -22.49
C ALA A 277 -3.74 6.92 -21.76
N LYS A 278 -5.07 6.93 -21.63
CA LYS A 278 -5.84 7.98 -20.95
C LYS A 278 -5.46 8.10 -19.48
N SER A 279 -5.26 6.95 -18.82
CA SER A 279 -4.90 6.93 -17.40
C SER A 279 -3.46 7.39 -17.19
N LEU A 280 -2.51 6.88 -17.99
CA LEU A 280 -1.12 7.32 -17.92
C LEU A 280 -0.99 8.82 -18.24
N GLY A 281 -1.73 9.32 -19.23
CA GLY A 281 -1.82 10.74 -19.56
C GLY A 281 -2.29 11.57 -18.37
N MET A 282 -3.37 11.14 -17.71
CA MET A 282 -3.89 11.82 -16.51
C MET A 282 -2.88 11.82 -15.35
N ILE A 283 -2.25 10.67 -15.08
CA ILE A 283 -1.24 10.54 -14.01
C ILE A 283 -0.05 11.46 -14.29
N MET A 284 0.49 11.46 -15.52
CA MET A 284 1.62 12.32 -15.88
C MET A 284 1.25 13.80 -15.83
N TYR A 285 0.07 14.17 -16.34
CA TYR A 285 -0.43 15.54 -16.26
C TYR A 285 -0.52 16.05 -14.81
N LEU A 286 -1.08 15.25 -13.91
CA LEU A 286 -1.21 15.63 -12.50
C LEU A 286 0.13 15.70 -11.78
N LEU A 287 1.04 14.75 -12.05
CA LEU A 287 2.39 14.83 -11.52
C LEU A 287 3.11 16.09 -11.99
N ALA A 288 2.95 16.47 -13.26
CA ALA A 288 3.59 17.67 -13.80
C ALA A 288 3.03 18.93 -13.15
N LYS A 289 1.70 19.00 -13.01
CA LYS A 289 1.01 20.10 -12.33
C LYS A 289 1.53 20.28 -10.90
N ILE A 290 1.53 19.21 -10.11
CA ILE A 290 1.99 19.27 -8.71
C ILE A 290 3.47 19.64 -8.65
N TYR A 291 4.31 19.08 -9.54
CA TYR A 291 5.74 19.38 -9.58
C TYR A 291 6.01 20.87 -9.85
N ILE A 292 5.35 21.44 -10.86
CA ILE A 292 5.47 22.87 -11.20
C ILE A 292 4.99 23.75 -10.04
N GLU A 293 3.84 23.44 -9.44
CA GLU A 293 3.28 24.18 -8.31
C GLU A 293 4.22 24.17 -7.09
N LYS A 294 4.80 23.00 -6.76
CA LYS A 294 5.68 22.84 -5.59
C LYS A 294 7.05 23.46 -5.79
N ARG A 295 7.61 23.36 -6.99
CA ARG A 295 8.91 23.96 -7.35
C ARG A 295 8.80 25.44 -7.72
N LYS A 296 7.59 25.97 -7.91
CA LYS A 296 7.33 27.34 -8.41
C LYS A 296 8.08 27.63 -9.71
N MET A 297 8.06 26.68 -10.63
CA MET A 297 8.70 26.83 -11.94
C MET A 297 7.88 27.78 -12.82
N ASP A 298 8.55 28.66 -13.55
CA ASP A 298 7.92 29.54 -14.55
C ASP A 298 7.75 28.81 -15.89
N VAL A 299 7.07 27.66 -15.84
CA VAL A 299 6.80 26.81 -17.00
C VAL A 299 5.31 26.72 -17.21
N GLN A 300 4.88 26.97 -18.44
CA GLN A 300 3.48 26.80 -18.83
C GLN A 300 3.17 25.30 -18.98
N LEU A 301 2.31 24.78 -18.10
CA LEU A 301 1.79 23.43 -18.23
C LEU A 301 0.86 23.35 -19.45
N PRO A 302 1.09 22.43 -20.39
CA PRO A 302 0.16 22.21 -21.50
C PRO A 302 -1.21 21.78 -21.00
N GLU A 303 -2.26 22.08 -21.77
CA GLU A 303 -3.62 21.65 -21.45
C GLU A 303 -3.74 20.13 -21.38
N ILE A 304 -4.68 19.64 -20.57
CA ILE A 304 -4.92 18.21 -20.36
C ILE A 304 -5.21 17.46 -21.67
N GLU A 305 -5.84 18.13 -22.63
CA GLU A 305 -6.16 17.58 -23.97
C GLU A 305 -4.91 17.20 -24.75
N ARG A 306 -3.77 17.85 -24.48
CA ARG A 306 -2.51 17.50 -25.11
C ARG A 306 -1.88 16.25 -24.48
N PHE A 307 -2.18 15.95 -23.21
CA PHE A 307 -1.70 14.74 -22.53
C PHE A 307 -2.58 13.52 -22.83
N ILE A 308 -3.87 13.73 -23.09
CA ILE A 308 -4.85 12.67 -23.31
C ILE A 308 -5.55 12.89 -24.64
N ASP A 309 -5.29 11.99 -25.59
CA ASP A 309 -5.96 12.00 -26.88
C ASP A 309 -7.48 11.89 -26.73
N ASP A 310 -8.21 12.68 -27.53
CA ASP A 310 -9.68 12.75 -27.58
C ASP A 310 -10.37 13.10 -26.26
N TRP A 311 -9.72 13.89 -25.38
CA TRP A 311 -10.28 14.26 -24.06
C TRP A 311 -11.72 14.79 -24.12
N ALA A 312 -12.03 15.68 -25.07
CA ALA A 312 -13.36 16.30 -25.23
C ALA A 312 -14.48 15.30 -25.52
N ASN A 313 -14.17 14.14 -26.12
CA ASN A 313 -15.15 13.11 -26.48
C ASN A 313 -15.31 12.02 -25.40
N LEU A 314 -14.59 12.11 -24.28
CA LEU A 314 -14.63 11.11 -23.22
C LEU A 314 -15.83 11.33 -22.30
N VAL A 315 -16.73 10.35 -22.31
CA VAL A 315 -17.87 10.29 -21.38
C VAL A 315 -17.51 9.38 -20.21
N PRO A 316 -17.71 9.80 -18.94
CA PRO A 316 -17.49 8.93 -17.80
C PRO A 316 -18.45 7.73 -17.86
N PRO A 317 -18.02 6.52 -17.44
CA PRO A 317 -18.91 5.37 -17.34
C PRO A 317 -20.07 5.70 -16.38
N LYS A 318 -21.30 5.41 -16.81
CA LYS A 318 -22.53 5.54 -16.01
C LYS A 318 -22.61 4.50 -14.90
#